data_AF-A0A917LD65-F1
#
_entry.id   AF-A0A917LD65-F1
#
_cell.length_a   1.000
_cell.length_b   1.000
_cell.length_c   1.000
_cell.angle_alpha   90.00
_cell.angle_beta   90.00
_cell.angle_gamma   90.00
#
_symmetry.space_group_name_H-M   'P 1'
#
loop_
_entity.id
_entity.type
_entity.pdbx_description
1 polymer ?
#
loop_
_entity_poly.entity_id
_entity_poly.type
_entity_poly.pdbx_seq_one_letter_code
_entity_poly.pdbx_strand_id
1 'polypeptide(L)'
;MTASMSFYADDTTTVRLNQHGSKRTPILALDSVGHSLTVSAFDRFPLADHLAFARALATACADYVKALEAIHAAEPTDAGDRKPDREH
;
A
#
# COMPACT_ATOMS: atom_id res chain seq x y z
N MET A 1 22.91 4.43 9.51
CA MET A 1 22.58 3.28 8.64
C MET A 1 21.07 3.10 8.72
N THR A 2 20.34 3.34 7.65
CA THR A 2 18.88 3.17 7.60
C THR A 2 18.60 1.77 7.06
N ALA A 3 17.89 0.94 7.83
CA ALA A 3 17.39 -0.31 7.30
C ALA A 3 16.29 0.02 6.28
N SER A 4 16.43 -0.44 5.04
CA SER A 4 15.34 -0.43 4.07
C SER A 4 14.54 -1.72 4.25
N MET A 5 13.24 -1.59 4.47
CA MET A 5 12.31 -2.72 4.49
C MET A 5 11.25 -2.47 3.43
N SER A 6 10.97 -3.48 2.62
CA SER A 6 9.94 -3.45 1.58
C SER A 6 8.85 -4.45 1.91
N PHE A 7 7.60 -4.05 1.70
CA PHE A 7 6.43 -4.91 1.78
C PHE A 7 5.89 -5.09 0.36
N TYR A 8 5.73 -6.34 -0.07
CA TYR A 8 5.26 -6.67 -1.42
C TYR A 8 3.82 -7.13 -1.33
N ALA A 9 2.90 -6.25 -1.69
CA ALA A 9 1.48 -6.58 -1.72
C ALA A 9 1.16 -7.52 -2.89
N ASP A 10 0.26 -8.45 -2.65
CA ASP A 10 -0.28 -9.43 -3.59
C ASP A 10 -1.81 -9.52 -3.47
N ASP A 11 -2.42 -10.45 -4.20
CA ASP A 11 -3.86 -10.69 -4.20
C ASP A 11 -4.41 -11.25 -2.87
N THR A 12 -3.54 -11.69 -1.96
CA THR A 12 -3.91 -12.12 -0.60
C THR A 12 -3.76 -11.01 0.44
N THR A 13 -3.18 -9.87 0.05
CA THR A 13 -2.91 -8.76 0.96
C THR A 13 -4.19 -8.02 1.32
N THR A 14 -4.37 -7.77 2.61
CA THR A 14 -5.52 -7.03 3.16
C THR A 14 -5.06 -5.80 3.91
N VAL A 15 -5.87 -4.74 3.86
CA VAL A 15 -5.65 -3.51 4.62
C VAL A 15 -6.69 -3.41 5.72
N ARG A 16 -6.24 -3.24 6.97
CA ARG A 16 -7.12 -3.21 8.14
C ARG A 16 -6.77 -2.05 9.06
N LEU A 17 -7.79 -1.34 9.54
CA LEU A 17 -7.66 -0.33 10.59
C LEU A 17 -8.12 -0.91 11.92
N ASN A 18 -7.20 -1.06 12.87
CA ASN A 18 -7.50 -1.47 14.23
C ASN A 18 -7.78 -0.22 15.08
N GLN A 19 -9.04 -0.05 15.48
CA GLN A 19 -9.49 1.08 16.30
C GLN A 19 -9.60 0.66 17.77
N HIS A 20 -9.18 1.54 18.66
CA HIS A 20 -9.13 1.29 20.11
C HIS A 20 -9.92 2.34 20.92
N GLY A 21 -10.88 3.01 20.27
CA GLY A 21 -11.57 4.17 20.83
C GLY A 21 -10.66 5.39 20.99
N SER A 22 -11.00 6.29 21.90
CA SER A 22 -10.23 7.53 22.15
C SER A 22 -8.99 7.33 23.03
N LYS A 23 -8.78 6.12 23.56
CA LYS A 23 -7.73 5.84 24.55
C LYS A 23 -6.36 5.54 23.94
N ARG A 24 -6.32 5.16 22.66
CA ARG A 24 -5.08 4.78 21.97
C ARG A 24 -5.15 5.15 20.50
N THR A 25 -4.00 5.53 19.93
CA THR A 25 -3.88 5.76 18.49
C THR A 25 -4.27 4.50 17.70
N PRO A 26 -5.00 4.64 16.60
CA PRO A 26 -5.34 3.51 15.76
C PRO A 26 -4.08 2.95 15.09
N ILE A 27 -4.12 1.66 14.74
CA ILE A 27 -3.05 0.98 14.01
C ILE A 27 -3.57 0.59 12.63
N LEU A 28 -2.89 1.05 11.59
CA LEU A 28 -3.12 0.59 10.22
C LEU A 28 -2.23 -0.63 9.97
N ALA A 29 -2.80 -1.72 9.47
CA ALA A 29 -2.09 -2.95 9.15
C ALA A 29 -2.27 -3.31 7.68
N LEU A 30 -1.18 -3.74 7.04
CA LEU A 30 -1.15 -4.44 5.76
C LEU A 30 -0.76 -5.88 6.08
N ASP A 31 -1.70 -6.79 5.98
CA ASP A 31 -1.57 -8.18 6.38
C ASP A 31 -1.54 -9.07 5.12
N SER A 32 -0.57 -9.97 5.01
CA SER A 32 -0.53 -11.07 4.04
C SER A 32 -0.06 -12.36 4.72
N VAL A 33 -0.07 -13.48 4.00
CA VAL A 33 0.28 -14.78 4.56
C VAL A 33 1.76 -14.76 5.00
N GLY A 34 1.97 -14.86 6.30
CA GLY A 34 3.32 -14.93 6.90
C GLY A 34 4.04 -13.60 7.06
N HIS A 35 3.43 -12.47 6.69
CA HIS A 35 4.03 -11.15 6.84
C HIS A 35 3.00 -10.05 7.08
N SER A 36 3.34 -9.09 7.94
CA SER A 36 2.50 -7.94 8.26
C SER A 36 3.35 -6.68 8.38
N LEU A 37 2.86 -5.58 7.82
CA LEU A 37 3.39 -4.24 8.03
C LEU A 37 2.36 -3.42 8.82
N THR A 38 2.74 -2.94 10.00
CA THR A 38 1.89 -2.08 10.82
C THR A 38 2.43 -0.65 10.88
N VAL A 39 1.55 0.32 10.65
CA VAL A 39 1.82 1.74 10.85
C VAL A 39 1.15 2.17 12.16
N SER A 40 1.97 2.53 13.14
CA SER A 40 1.53 2.99 14.45
C SER A 40 2.41 4.15 14.93
N ALA A 41 1.82 5.18 15.53
CA ALA A 41 2.59 6.12 16.34
C ALA A 41 2.89 5.50 17.71
N PHE A 42 4.14 5.60 18.16
CA PHE A 42 4.45 5.41 19.57
C PHE A 42 3.75 6.50 20.38
N ASP A 43 3.22 6.14 21.56
CA ASP A 43 2.46 7.06 22.44
C ASP A 43 3.26 8.30 22.88
N ARG A 44 4.58 8.31 22.67
CA ARG A 44 5.46 9.47 22.91
C ARG A 44 5.36 10.58 21.85
N PHE A 45 4.71 10.34 20.72
CA PHE A 45 4.55 11.35 19.66
C PHE A 45 3.23 12.12 19.82
N PRO A 46 3.24 13.45 19.64
CA PRO A 46 2.02 14.25 19.66
C PRO A 46 0.99 13.76 18.63
N LEU A 47 -0.28 13.73 19.03
CA LEU A 47 -1.38 13.32 18.14
C LEU A 47 -1.47 14.20 16.88
N ALA A 48 -1.15 15.49 16.99
CA ALA A 48 -1.13 16.42 15.86
C ALA A 48 -0.11 16.00 14.78
N ASP A 49 1.07 15.55 15.19
CA ASP A 49 2.12 15.08 14.27
C ASP A 49 1.70 13.77 13.61
N HIS A 50 1.07 12.87 14.37
CA HIS A 50 0.53 11.64 13.79
C HIS A 50 -0.59 11.91 12.79
N LEU A 51 -1.45 12.90 13.05
CA LEU A 51 -2.49 13.33 12.12
C LEU A 51 -1.89 13.94 10.85
N ALA A 52 -0.84 14.76 10.97
CA ALA A 52 -0.14 15.32 9.81
C ALA A 52 0.48 14.20 8.95
N PHE A 53 1.14 13.24 9.59
CA PHE A 53 1.67 12.04 8.92
C PHE A 53 0.55 11.24 8.22
N ALA A 54 -0.57 10.98 8.90
CA ALA A 54 -1.68 10.21 8.33
C ALA A 54 -2.28 10.90 7.09
N ARG A 55 -2.37 12.24 7.09
CA ARG A 55 -2.79 13.02 5.91
C ARG A 55 -1.81 12.90 4.76
N ALA A 56 -0.50 13.01 5.03
CA ALA A 56 0.53 12.85 4.01
C ALA A 56 0.51 11.44 3.40
N LEU A 57 0.33 10.41 4.24
CA LEU A 57 0.16 9.02 3.79
C LEU A 57 -1.07 8.87 2.89
N ALA A 58 -2.22 9.42 3.27
CA ALA A 58 -3.43 9.36 2.46
C ALA A 58 -3.25 10.03 1.09
N THR A 59 -2.60 11.20 1.03
CA THR A 59 -2.25 11.85 -0.24
C THR A 59 -1.36 10.96 -1.11
N ALA A 60 -0.29 10.40 -0.53
CA ALA A 60 0.62 9.51 -1.25
C ALA A 60 -0.10 8.26 -1.80
N CYS A 61 -1.01 7.65 -1.03
CA CYS A 61 -1.82 6.53 -1.50
C CYS A 61 -2.75 6.94 -2.67
N ALA A 62 -3.37 8.12 -2.60
CA ALA A 62 -4.22 8.61 -3.69
C ALA A 62 -3.40 8.85 -4.98
N ASP A 63 -2.20 9.39 -4.86
CA ASP A 63 -1.32 9.60 -6.01
C ASP A 63 -0.77 8.27 -6.57
N TYR A 64 -0.51 7.28 -5.70
CA TYR A 64 -0.17 5.93 -6.13
C TYR A 64 -1.27 5.29 -6.97
N VAL A 65 -2.55 5.44 -6.58
CA VAL A 65 -3.69 4.95 -7.38
C VAL A 65 -3.72 5.60 -8.76
N LYS A 66 -3.61 6.94 -8.84
CA LYS A 66 -3.57 7.65 -10.13
C LYS A 66 -2.43 7.15 -11.02
N ALA A 67 -1.27 6.87 -10.44
CA ALA A 67 -0.12 6.36 -11.19
C ALA A 67 -0.39 4.96 -11.75
N LEU A 68 -1.00 4.07 -10.97
CA LEU A 68 -1.40 2.74 -11.45
C LEU A 68 -2.48 2.81 -12.54
N GLU A 69 -3.47 3.70 -12.38
CA GLU A 69 -4.50 3.93 -13.40
C GLU A 69 -3.90 4.45 -14.71
N ALA A 70 -2.93 5.37 -14.63
CA ALA A 70 -2.23 5.88 -15.79
C ALA A 70 -1.39 4.79 -16.49
N ILE A 71 -0.74 3.91 -15.73
CA ILE A 71 -0.01 2.76 -16.27
C ILE A 71 -0.99 1.82 -16.97
N HIS A 72 -2.08 1.46 -16.32
CA HIS A 72 -3.09 0.55 -16.88
C HIS A 72 -3.75 1.12 -18.15
N ALA A 73 -4.04 2.44 -18.18
CA ALA A 73 -4.58 3.09 -19.36
C ALA A 73 -3.58 3.20 -20.52
N ALA A 74 -2.27 3.23 -20.22
CA ALA A 74 -1.21 3.24 -21.20
C ALA A 74 -0.82 1.83 -21.69
N GLU A 75 -1.33 0.76 -21.07
CA GLU A 75 -1.13 -0.59 -21.59
C GLU A 75 -1.74 -0.66 -23.00
N PRO A 76 -0.93 -0.87 -24.04
CA PRO A 76 -1.46 -1.04 -25.37
C PRO A 76 -2.41 -2.23 -25.35
N THR A 77 -3.58 -2.06 -25.96
CA THR A 77 -4.57 -3.13 -26.13
C THR A 77 -4.07 -4.15 -27.17
N ASP A 78 -2.82 -4.62 -27.04
CA ASP A 78 -2.24 -5.68 -27.88
C ASP A 78 -2.64 -7.05 -27.31
N ALA A 79 -3.95 -7.28 -27.27
CA ALA A 79 -4.53 -8.62 -27.31
C ALA A 79 -4.49 -9.19 -28.75
N GLY A 80 -3.46 -8.84 -29.52
CA GLY A 80 -3.50 -8.93 -30.98
C GLY A 80 -2.19 -9.18 -31.70
N ASP A 81 -1.09 -9.61 -31.06
CA ASP A 81 0.01 -10.21 -31.84
C ASP A 81 0.97 -11.12 -31.05
N ARG A 82 0.47 -11.86 -30.05
CA ARG A 82 1.20 -13.07 -29.63
C ARG A 82 0.84 -14.18 -30.62
N LYS A 83 1.51 -14.19 -31.77
CA LYS A 83 1.51 -15.35 -32.68
C LYS A 83 1.75 -16.60 -31.84
N PRO A 84 0.91 -17.65 -31.94
CA PRO A 84 1.27 -18.94 -31.39
C PRO A 84 2.53 -19.37 -32.12
N ASP A 85 3.60 -19.57 -31.37
CA ASP A 85 4.78 -20.25 -31.86
C ASP A 85 4.33 -21.68 -32.21
N ARG A 86 4.01 -21.88 -33.48
CA ARG A 86 3.75 -23.18 -34.08
C ARG A 86 4.87 -23.42 -35.09
N GLU A 87 5.44 -24.61 -34.93
CA GLU A 87 6.35 -25.34 -35.82
C GLU A 87 7.84 -25.02 -35.56
N HIS A 88 8.72 -26.00 -35.31
CA HIS A 88 8.64 -27.43 -35.63
C HIS A 88 9.62 -28.27 -34.81
#